data_AF-A0A354FQI2-F1
#
_entry.id   AF-A0A354FQI2-F1
#
_cell.length_a   1.000
_cell.length_b   1.000
_cell.length_c   1.000
_cell.angle_alpha   90.00
_cell.angle_beta   90.00
_cell.angle_gamma   90.00
#
_symmetry.space_group_name_H-M   'P 1'
#
loop_
_entity.id
_entity.type
_entity.pdbx_description
1 polymer ?
#
loop_
_entity_poly.entity_id
_entity_poly.type
_entity_poly.pdbx_seq_one_letter_code
_entity_poly.pdbx_strand_id
1 'polypeptide(L)' 'MQAALKSVKGVSKATVGKKVGIKADTVVTAAKSVKTTDLIKALKKKGYTATEKTKKKSV' A
#
# COMPACT_ATOMS: atom_id res chain seq x y z
N MET A 1 -4.62 7.90 3.06
CA MET A 1 -4.03 6.61 2.62
C MET A 1 -4.36 6.30 1.17
N GLN A 2 -5.64 6.25 0.80
CA GLN A 2 -6.12 5.94 -0.56
C GLN A 2 -5.57 6.87 -1.65
N ALA A 3 -5.62 8.20 -1.43
CA ALA A 3 -5.07 9.19 -2.37
C ALA A 3 -3.55 9.06 -2.54
N ALA A 4 -2.82 8.69 -1.48
CA ALA A 4 -1.38 8.45 -1.55
C ALA A 4 -1.06 7.27 -2.48
N LEU A 5 -1.81 6.18 -2.35
CA LEU A 5 -1.63 4.99 -3.20
C LEU A 5 -2.01 5.28 -4.66
N LYS A 6 -3.08 6.03 -4.91
CA LYS A 6 -3.48 6.46 -6.26
C LYS A 6 -2.46 7.41 -6.92
N SER A 7 -1.59 8.06 -6.15
CA SER A 7 -0.53 8.90 -6.71
C SER A 7 0.62 8.10 -7.34
N VAL A 8 0.70 6.79 -7.08
CA VAL A 8 1.71 5.91 -7.66
C VAL A 8 1.28 5.53 -9.08
N LYS A 9 2.14 5.86 -10.05
CA LYS A 9 1.91 5.55 -11.47
C LYS A 9 1.77 4.04 -11.65
N GLY A 10 0.67 3.60 -12.26
CA GLY A 10 0.33 2.19 -12.45
C GLY A 10 -0.60 1.59 -11.39
N VAL A 11 -1.02 2.37 -10.38
CA VAL A 11 -2.12 1.97 -9.49
C VAL A 11 -3.45 2.32 -10.15
N SER A 12 -4.28 1.31 -10.41
CA SER A 12 -5.60 1.50 -11.01
C SER A 12 -6.70 1.64 -9.94
N LYS A 13 -6.56 0.94 -8.81
CA LYS A 13 -7.54 0.99 -7.73
C LYS A 13 -6.87 0.84 -6.37
N ALA A 14 -7.35 1.58 -5.39
CA ALA A 14 -6.95 1.44 -4.00
C ALA A 14 -8.22 1.52 -3.13
N THR A 15 -8.42 0.53 -2.27
CA THR A 15 -9.54 0.43 -1.34
C THR A 15 -8.97 0.33 0.06
N VAL A 16 -9.30 1.28 0.92
CA VAL A 16 -8.95 1.25 2.35
C VAL A 16 -10.12 0.60 3.08
N GLY A 17 -9.84 -0.49 3.77
CA GLY A 17 -10.80 -1.20 4.61
C GLY A 17 -11.07 -0.47 5.92
N LYS A 18 -11.87 -1.09 6.78
CA LYS A 18 -12.23 -0.53 8.08
C LYS A 18 -10.98 -0.34 8.94
N LYS A 19 -10.83 0.85 9.54
CA LYS A 19 -9.75 1.14 10.48
C LYS A 19 -10.00 0.36 11.78
N VAL A 20 -9.01 -0.40 12.23
CA VAL A 20 -9.01 -1.12 13.51
C VAL A 20 -7.84 -0.59 14.34
N GLY A 21 -8.16 0.19 15.38
CA GLY A 21 -7.14 0.92 16.15
C GLY A 21 -6.36 1.89 15.27
N ILE A 22 -5.03 1.76 15.22
CA ILE A 22 -4.16 2.59 14.37
C ILE A 22 -3.89 1.98 12.98
N LYS A 23 -4.43 0.80 12.68
CA LYS A 23 -4.17 0.05 11.46
C LYS A 23 -5.39 0.04 10.53
N ALA A 24 -5.15 -0.06 9.24
CA ALA A 24 -6.19 -0.28 8.24
C ALA A 24 -5.67 -1.22 7.15
N ASP A 25 -6.42 -2.28 6.87
CA ASP A 25 -6.13 -3.14 5.74
C ASP A 25 -6.41 -2.39 4.45
N THR A 26 -5.49 -2.48 3.50
CA THR A 26 -5.59 -1.74 2.24
C THR A 26 -5.38 -2.70 1.08
N VAL A 27 -6.36 -2.77 0.20
CA VAL A 27 -6.29 -3.56 -1.03
C VAL A 27 -5.94 -2.63 -2.18
N VAL A 28 -4.89 -2.95 -2.92
CA VAL A 28 -4.41 -2.15 -4.05
C VAL A 28 -4.34 -3.02 -5.29
N THR A 29 -4.99 -2.57 -6.36
CA THR A 29 -4.87 -3.13 -7.69
C THR A 29 -3.90 -2.26 -8.48
N ALA A 30 -2.76 -2.84 -8.86
CA ALA A 30 -1.70 -2.16 -9.57
C ALA A 30 -1.13 -3.05 -10.69
N ALA A 31 -0.47 -2.42 -11.67
CA ALA A 31 0.25 -3.14 -12.71
C ALA A 31 1.37 -3.99 -12.10
N LYS A 32 1.75 -5.10 -12.76
CA LYS A 32 2.84 -6.00 -12.32
C LYS A 32 4.19 -5.30 -12.14
N SER A 33 4.41 -4.17 -12.83
CA SER A 33 5.62 -3.35 -12.72
C SER A 33 5.67 -2.48 -11.47
N VAL A 34 4.55 -2.32 -10.74
CA VAL A 34 4.49 -1.50 -9.53
C VAL A 34 5.13 -2.26 -8.38
N LYS A 35 6.23 -1.71 -7.87
CA LYS A 35 6.93 -2.28 -6.72
C LYS A 35 6.23 -1.84 -5.44
N THR A 36 6.13 -2.75 -4.47
CA THR A 36 5.56 -2.43 -3.16
C THR A 36 6.34 -1.32 -2.45
N THR A 37 7.64 -1.20 -2.72
CA THR A 37 8.49 -0.13 -2.19
C THR A 37 8.03 1.26 -2.63
N ASP A 38 7.52 1.42 -3.85
CA ASP A 38 6.97 2.69 -4.34
C ASP A 38 5.64 3.03 -3.65
N LEU A 39 4.81 2.03 -3.38
CA LEU A 39 3.59 2.17 -2.58
C LEU A 39 3.92 2.63 -1.15
N ILE A 40 4.92 2.01 -0.51
CA ILE A 40 5.38 2.38 0.83
C ILE A 40 5.95 3.80 0.85
N LYS A 41 6.75 4.19 -0.15
CA LYS A 41 7.29 5.55 -0.26
C LYS A 41 6.18 6.59 -0.39
N ALA A 42 5.16 6.33 -1.21
CA ALA A 42 4.01 7.23 -1.36
C ALA A 42 3.22 7.38 -0.05
N LEU A 43 3.06 6.29 0.69
CA LEU A 43 2.44 6.30 2.03
C LEU A 43 3.26 7.12 3.03
N LYS A 44 4.58 6.89 3.11
CA LYS A 44 5.50 7.64 3.98
C LYS A 44 5.51 9.14 3.69
N LYS A 45 5.50 9.54 2.41
CA LYS A 45 5.39 10.96 2.00
C LYS A 45 4.14 11.66 2.53
N LYS A 46 3.09 10.90 2.87
CA LYS A 46 1.84 11.42 3.43
C LYS A 46 1.73 11.20 4.94
N GLY A 47 2.83 10.84 5.61
CA GLY A 47 2.89 10.63 7.06
C GLY A 47 2.38 9.26 7.52
N TYR A 48 2.16 8.31 6.61
CA TYR A 48 1.75 6.95 6.98
C TYR A 48 2.95 6.03 7.13
N THR A 49 3.00 5.30 8.23
CA THR A 49 3.97 4.21 8.43
C THR A 49 3.42 2.94 7.78
N ALA A 50 4.09 2.47 6.73
CA ALA A 50 3.76 1.22 6.06
C ALA A 50 5.03 0.35 5.97
N THR A 51 4.86 -0.95 6.23
CA THR A 51 5.91 -1.95 6.09
C THR A 51 5.39 -3.09 5.24
N GLU A 52 6.25 -3.62 4.36
CA GLU A 52 5.95 -4.87 3.68
C GLU A 52 5.95 -5.99 4.72
N LYS A 53 4.81 -6.65 4.91
CA LYS A 53 4.81 -7.97 5.52
C LYS A 53 5.32 -8.93 4.45
N THR A 54 6.60 -9.25 4.50
CA THR A 54 7.13 -10.41 3.80
C THR A 54 6.44 -11.64 4.39
N LYS A 55 5.48 -12.20 3.64
CA LYS A 55 5.03 -13.56 3.92
C LYS A 55 6.24 -14.43 3.62
N LYS A 56 7.01 -14.79 4.65
CA LYS A 56 8.07 -15.80 4.54
C LYS A 56 7.39 -17.01 3.92
N LYS A 57 7.67 -17.28 2.65
CA LYS A 57 7.32 -18.54 2.03
C LYS A 57 8.21 -19.52 2.78
N SER A 58 7.68 -20.20 3.79
CA SER A 58 8.33 -21.42 4.26
C SER A 58 8.36 -22.33 3.04
N VAL A 59 9.56 -22.43 2.46
CA VAL A 59 9.92 -23.48 1.51
C VAL A 59 10.23 -24.71 2.34
#